data_AF-A0A0P4UW93-F1
#
_entry.id   AF-A0A0P4UW93-F1
#
_cell.length_a   1.000
_cell.length_b   1.000
_cell.length_c   1.000
_cell.angle_alpha   90.00
_cell.angle_beta   90.00
_cell.angle_gamma   90.00
#
_symmetry.space_group_name_H-M   'P 1'
#
loop_
_entity.id
_entity.type
_entity.pdbx_description
1 polymer ?
#
loop_
_entity_poly.entity_id
_entity_poly.type
_entity_poly.pdbx_seq_one_letter_code
_entity_poly.pdbx_strand_id
1 'polypeptide(L)'
;MTVPFFSVPPARHVAWVNVYAQQRSNRRSRRNHSNEGNQGDFSSLSSSEGDFVSQDALWGVLLEAMPLGVMVLASSLQMVYCNEKAKDLCDRLRNEANELPISICQLCQRLIQEDSPEPLIMEYQEQEQFLRLQARWMNLSTPQPLLLVLIEDCHESMRNELAIEQDKYDLTDREAEIWFLLRQKYPYQDISALLNISLNTVKTHVKNIYAKRKNLAKERKIWYSR
;
A
#
# COMPACT_ATOMS: atom_id res chain seq x y z
N MET A 1 36.94 2.25 -9.48
CA MET A 1 35.79 1.32 -9.44
C MET A 1 34.57 2.13 -9.08
N THR A 2 33.78 2.47 -10.10
CA THR A 2 32.56 3.28 -10.02
C THR A 2 31.57 2.60 -10.95
N VAL A 3 30.53 2.01 -10.39
CA VAL A 3 29.41 1.40 -11.12
C VAL A 3 28.60 2.51 -11.80
N PRO A 4 28.15 2.35 -13.06
CA PRO A 4 27.30 3.34 -13.69
C PRO A 4 25.85 3.18 -13.21
N PHE A 5 25.31 4.32 -12.81
CA PHE A 5 23.92 4.62 -12.51
C PHE A 5 23.09 4.43 -13.81
N PHE A 6 22.09 3.54 -13.81
CA PHE A 6 21.28 3.28 -15.00
C PHE A 6 20.09 4.24 -15.06
N SER A 7 20.04 5.04 -16.12
CA SER A 7 18.90 5.89 -16.47
C SER A 7 17.84 5.07 -17.22
N VAL A 8 16.63 5.00 -16.67
CA VAL A 8 15.43 4.50 -17.35
C VAL A 8 14.79 5.68 -18.14
N PRO A 9 14.20 5.48 -19.35
CA PRO A 9 13.59 6.57 -20.11
C PRO A 9 12.28 7.04 -19.45
N PRO A 10 11.94 8.35 -19.50
CA PRO A 10 10.72 8.86 -18.89
C PRO A 10 9.51 8.58 -19.80
N ALA A 11 8.67 7.64 -19.38
CA ALA A 11 7.30 7.56 -19.89
C ALA A 11 6.37 8.22 -18.85
N ARG A 12 5.93 9.44 -19.12
CA ARG A 12 4.95 10.15 -18.28
C ARG A 12 3.58 9.50 -18.47
N HIS A 13 3.29 8.47 -17.68
CA HIS A 13 1.96 7.88 -17.62
C HIS A 13 1.38 8.04 -16.21
N VAL A 14 0.45 8.99 -16.07
CA VAL A 14 -0.48 9.03 -14.95
C VAL A 14 -1.65 8.14 -15.35
N ALA A 15 -1.76 6.96 -14.75
CA ALA A 15 -2.86 6.05 -14.98
C ALA A 15 -3.91 6.26 -13.87
N TRP A 16 -5.12 6.63 -14.27
CA TRP A 16 -6.27 6.73 -13.38
C TRP A 16 -7.04 5.42 -13.43
N VAL A 17 -7.18 4.74 -12.30
CA VAL A 17 -7.99 3.53 -12.22
C VAL A 17 -9.18 3.81 -11.29
N ASN A 18 -10.37 4.00 -11.87
CA ASN A 18 -11.61 3.94 -11.12
C ASN A 18 -12.04 2.46 -11.04
N VAL A 19 -11.65 1.78 -9.97
CA VAL A 19 -11.80 0.32 -9.81
C VAL A 19 -13.28 -0.13 -9.73
N TYR A 20 -14.25 0.78 -9.56
CA TYR A 20 -15.65 0.42 -9.25
C TYR A 20 -16.71 0.82 -10.28
N ALA A 21 -16.33 1.21 -11.51
CA ALA A 21 -17.30 1.46 -12.59
C ALA A 21 -18.12 0.21 -13.00
N GLN A 22 -17.73 -1.00 -12.56
CA GLN A 22 -18.38 -2.28 -12.92
C GLN A 22 -19.36 -2.85 -11.88
N GLN A 23 -19.60 -2.20 -10.73
CA GLN A 23 -20.51 -2.72 -9.70
C GLN A 23 -21.82 -1.93 -9.53
N ARG A 24 -22.21 -1.11 -10.52
CA ARG A 24 -23.51 -0.41 -10.56
C ARG A 24 -24.58 -1.20 -11.34
N SER A 25 -24.83 -2.45 -10.98
CA SER A 25 -26.08 -3.14 -11.34
C SER A 25 -26.40 -4.33 -10.44
N ASN A 26 -26.59 -4.09 -9.14
CA ASN A 26 -27.47 -4.92 -8.29
C ASN A 26 -27.41 -4.43 -6.84
N ARG A 27 -28.27 -3.45 -6.49
CA ARG A 27 -28.76 -3.24 -5.11
C ARG A 27 -29.83 -2.15 -5.14
N ARG A 28 -30.98 -2.49 -5.74
CA ARG A 28 -32.27 -1.93 -5.33
C ARG A 28 -33.04 -3.06 -4.65
N SER A 29 -33.72 -2.70 -3.56
CA SER A 29 -34.63 -3.51 -2.75
C SER A 29 -34.00 -4.22 -1.54
N ARG A 30 -34.07 -3.57 -0.37
CA ARG A 30 -35.03 -3.97 0.66
C ARG A 30 -35.14 -2.91 1.77
N ARG A 31 -36.38 -2.53 2.05
CA ARG A 31 -36.86 -1.65 3.11
C ARG A 31 -36.84 -2.37 4.47
N ASN A 32 -36.61 -1.58 5.51
CA ASN A 32 -37.18 -1.55 6.88
C ASN A 32 -37.30 -2.86 7.68
N HIS A 33 -36.68 -2.88 8.86
CA HIS A 33 -37.44 -2.85 10.12
C HIS A 33 -36.55 -2.44 11.32
N SER A 34 -37.19 -1.69 12.20
CA SER A 34 -36.79 -1.17 13.51
C SER A 34 -36.82 -2.24 14.59
N ASN A 35 -35.91 -2.18 15.59
CA ASN A 35 -36.31 -2.10 17.01
C ASN A 35 -35.14 -1.84 18.00
N GLU A 36 -35.38 -0.84 18.86
CA GLU A 36 -35.24 -0.77 20.32
C GLU A 36 -34.13 -1.55 21.07
N GLY A 37 -33.34 -0.76 21.82
CA GLY A 37 -33.16 -0.88 23.27
C GLY A 37 -32.33 -2.03 23.82
N ASN A 38 -31.14 -1.72 24.38
CA ASN A 38 -30.94 -1.92 25.82
C ASN A 38 -29.73 -1.15 26.34
N GLN A 39 -29.96 -0.31 27.36
CA GLN A 39 -28.96 0.25 28.24
C GLN A 39 -28.45 -0.85 29.17
N GLY A 40 -27.15 -0.86 29.40
CA GLY A 40 -26.48 -1.74 30.36
C GLY A 40 -25.28 -1.03 30.94
N ASP A 41 -25.54 -0.24 31.98
CA ASP A 41 -24.55 0.30 32.90
C ASP A 41 -23.68 -0.84 33.47
N PHE A 42 -22.37 -0.70 33.35
CA PHE A 42 -21.42 -1.40 34.24
C PHE A 42 -20.27 -0.46 34.57
N SER A 43 -20.50 0.35 35.60
CA SER A 43 -19.47 1.12 36.28
C SER A 43 -18.64 0.23 37.22
N SER A 44 -17.34 0.51 37.19
CA SER A 44 -16.35 0.38 38.26
C SER A 44 -15.97 -1.03 38.75
N LEU A 45 -14.77 -1.46 38.37
CA LEU A 45 -13.83 -2.11 39.30
C LEU A 45 -12.44 -1.50 39.12
N SER A 46 -11.86 -1.21 40.28
CA SER A 46 -10.68 -0.42 40.62
C SER A 46 -9.37 -0.87 39.98
N SER A 47 -8.63 0.14 39.50
CA SER A 47 -7.25 0.46 39.87
C SER A 47 -6.27 -0.71 40.04
N SER A 48 -5.54 -1.01 38.98
CA SER A 48 -4.14 -1.42 39.10
C SER A 48 -3.28 -0.35 38.41
N GLU A 49 -2.44 0.32 39.18
CA GLU A 49 -1.38 1.19 38.68
C GLU A 49 -0.36 0.32 37.93
N GLY A 50 -0.61 0.14 36.64
CA GLY A 50 0.44 -0.16 35.68
C GLY A 50 0.83 1.13 34.97
N ASP A 51 2.10 1.27 34.60
CA ASP A 51 2.58 2.30 33.68
C ASP A 51 1.85 2.19 32.34
N PHE A 52 0.63 2.70 32.27
CA PHE A 52 -0.15 2.72 31.04
C PHE A 52 0.39 3.83 30.16
N VAL A 53 0.99 3.44 29.05
CA VAL A 53 1.33 4.35 27.95
C VAL A 53 0.06 5.11 27.55
N SER A 54 0.13 6.44 27.52
CA SER A 54 -0.98 7.29 27.09
C SER A 54 -1.47 6.83 25.71
N GLN A 55 -2.79 6.80 25.52
CA GLN A 55 -3.41 6.43 24.24
C GLN A 55 -2.88 7.29 23.08
N ASP A 56 -2.60 8.57 23.33
CA ASP A 56 -2.03 9.49 22.33
C ASP A 56 -0.59 9.12 21.96
N ALA A 57 0.22 8.71 22.93
CA ALA A 57 1.58 8.25 22.70
C ALA A 57 1.60 6.93 21.93
N LEU A 58 0.69 6.02 22.24
CA LEU A 58 0.51 4.76 21.50
C LEU A 58 0.10 5.02 20.05
N TRP A 59 -0.84 5.95 19.81
CA TRP A 59 -1.24 6.32 18.45
C TRP A 59 -0.11 6.92 17.65
N GLY A 60 0.70 7.80 18.25
CA GLY A 60 1.89 8.35 17.59
C GLY A 60 2.86 7.26 17.17
N VAL A 61 3.22 6.34 18.07
CA VAL A 61 4.12 5.21 17.76
C VAL A 61 3.53 4.32 16.67
N LEU A 62 2.23 4.00 16.73
CA LEU A 62 1.57 3.17 15.73
C LEU A 62 1.56 3.83 14.35
N LEU A 63 1.26 5.13 14.28
CA LEU A 63 1.20 5.84 13.01
C LEU A 63 2.58 5.98 12.34
N GLU A 64 3.64 6.12 13.14
CA GLU A 64 5.03 6.16 12.65
C GLU A 64 5.56 4.78 12.26
N ALA A 65 5.07 3.71 12.89
CA ALA A 65 5.43 2.34 12.54
C ALA A 65 4.75 1.81 11.26
N MET A 66 3.80 2.57 10.68
CA MET A 66 3.10 2.12 9.49
C MET A 66 4.03 2.12 8.25
N PRO A 67 3.96 1.09 7.38
CA PRO A 67 4.74 1.05 6.14
C PRO A 67 4.22 2.06 5.10
N LEU A 68 3.05 2.64 5.32
CA LEU A 68 2.42 3.64 4.47
C LEU A 68 2.72 5.05 4.98
N GLY A 69 2.96 5.97 4.04
CA GLY A 69 2.86 7.39 4.32
C GLY A 69 1.41 7.76 4.60
N VAL A 70 1.17 8.43 5.72
CA VAL A 70 -0.16 8.88 6.12
C VAL A 70 -0.16 10.38 6.34
N MET A 71 -1.09 11.02 5.64
CA MET A 71 -1.28 12.46 5.69
C MET A 71 -2.76 12.78 5.87
N VAL A 72 -3.05 13.78 6.71
CA VAL A 72 -4.39 14.33 6.88
C VAL A 72 -4.39 15.77 6.42
N LEU A 73 -5.32 16.11 5.55
CA LEU A 73 -5.50 17.44 5.01
C LEU A 73 -6.89 17.99 5.38
N ALA A 74 -6.97 19.30 5.59
CA ALA A 74 -8.24 20.01 5.57
C ALA A 74 -8.77 20.09 4.12
N SER A 75 -10.06 20.39 3.95
CA SER A 75 -10.64 20.65 2.62
C SER A 75 -10.00 21.86 1.89
N SER A 76 -9.33 22.74 2.63
CA SER A 76 -8.46 23.81 2.11
C SER A 76 -7.10 23.32 1.60
N LEU A 77 -6.83 22.02 1.66
CA LEU A 77 -5.54 21.38 1.38
C LEU A 77 -4.41 21.77 2.34
N GLN A 78 -4.74 22.39 3.48
CA GLN A 78 -3.77 22.61 4.55
C GLN A 78 -3.49 21.31 5.30
N MET A 79 -2.21 21.05 5.57
CA MET A 79 -1.77 19.86 6.27
C MET A 79 -2.11 19.94 7.76
N VAL A 80 -2.88 18.96 8.23
CA VAL A 80 -3.24 18.81 9.65
C VAL A 80 -2.30 17.81 10.33
N TYR A 81 -1.91 16.76 9.62
CA TYR A 81 -1.02 15.72 10.12
C TYR A 81 -0.23 15.08 8.98
N CYS A 82 0.98 14.61 9.27
CA CYS A 82 1.83 13.85 8.36
C CYS A 82 2.83 13.01 9.16
N ASN A 83 2.84 11.69 8.97
CA ASN A 83 3.86 10.82 9.57
C ASN A 83 5.21 10.96 8.85
N GLU A 84 6.31 10.49 9.45
CA GLU A 84 7.65 10.58 8.86
C GLU A 84 7.70 9.89 7.49
N LYS A 85 7.05 8.73 7.35
CA LYS A 85 6.99 8.01 6.06
C LYS A 85 6.36 8.85 4.95
N ALA A 86 5.29 9.60 5.25
CA ALA A 86 4.67 10.49 4.27
C ALA A 86 5.56 11.69 3.94
N LYS A 87 6.31 12.23 4.91
CA LYS A 87 7.29 13.30 4.65
C LYS A 87 8.36 12.82 3.66
N ASP A 88 8.97 11.67 3.94
CA ASP A 88 9.98 11.05 3.07
C ASP A 88 9.46 10.80 1.65
N LEU A 89 8.22 10.33 1.52
CA LEU A 89 7.57 10.10 0.24
C LEU A 89 7.22 11.40 -0.48
N CYS A 90 6.76 12.41 0.24
CA CYS A 90 6.44 13.72 -0.32
C CYS A 90 7.69 14.43 -0.82
N ASP A 91 8.81 14.34 -0.11
CA ASP A 91 10.07 14.94 -0.53
C ASP A 91 10.61 14.29 -1.81
N ARG A 92 10.34 13.00 -2.02
CA ARG A 92 10.62 12.32 -3.28
C ARG A 92 9.73 12.78 -4.44
N LEU A 93 8.47 13.15 -4.16
CA LEU A 93 7.53 13.70 -5.14
C LEU A 93 7.74 15.19 -5.42
N ARG A 94 8.52 15.88 -4.58
CA ARG A 94 8.65 17.33 -4.59
C ARG A 94 9.65 17.76 -5.67
N ASN A 95 9.15 18.07 -6.86
CA ASN A 95 9.95 18.69 -7.93
C ASN A 95 10.01 20.24 -7.84
N GLU A 96 9.21 20.87 -6.96
CA GLU A 96 9.10 22.34 -6.82
C GLU A 96 9.04 22.78 -5.34
N ALA A 97 9.24 24.07 -5.06
CA ALA A 97 9.19 24.66 -3.71
C ALA A 97 7.79 24.67 -3.04
N ASN A 98 6.80 23.95 -3.58
CA ASN A 98 5.46 23.87 -3.01
C ASN A 98 5.47 23.04 -1.72
N GLU A 99 4.65 23.43 -0.74
CA GLU A 99 4.50 22.72 0.53
C GLU A 99 3.93 21.30 0.38
N LEU A 100 3.07 21.09 -0.64
CA LEU A 100 2.43 19.81 -0.96
C LEU A 100 2.70 19.40 -2.43
N PRO A 101 3.08 18.14 -2.71
CA PRO A 101 3.29 17.67 -4.08
C PRO A 101 2.04 17.84 -4.96
N ILE A 102 2.27 18.25 -6.21
CA ILE A 102 1.20 18.56 -7.19
C ILE A 102 0.28 17.34 -7.40
N SER A 103 0.83 16.12 -7.43
CA SER A 103 0.06 14.89 -7.58
C SER A 103 -0.96 14.70 -6.45
N ILE A 104 -0.59 15.01 -5.20
CA ILE A 104 -1.48 14.95 -4.04
C ILE A 104 -2.52 16.06 -4.12
N CYS A 105 -2.12 17.29 -4.46
CA CYS A 105 -3.04 18.40 -4.67
C CYS A 105 -4.14 18.05 -5.69
N GLN A 106 -3.73 17.52 -6.85
CA GLN A 106 -4.66 17.12 -7.92
C GLN A 106 -5.60 15.99 -7.47
N LEU A 107 -5.08 14.98 -6.77
CA LEU A 107 -5.88 13.89 -6.24
C LEU A 107 -6.95 14.40 -5.28
N CYS A 108 -6.57 15.24 -4.32
CA CYS A 108 -7.49 15.78 -3.32
C CYS A 108 -8.50 16.74 -3.93
N GLN A 109 -8.09 17.63 -4.84
CA GLN A 109 -9.00 18.54 -5.55
C GLN A 109 -10.08 17.77 -6.33
N ARG A 110 -9.71 16.68 -7.00
CA ARG A 110 -10.66 15.82 -7.70
C ARG A 110 -11.65 15.17 -6.75
N LEU A 111 -11.18 14.63 -5.63
CA LEU A 111 -12.06 14.05 -4.62
C LEU A 111 -13.06 15.08 -4.05
N ILE A 112 -12.60 16.32 -3.83
CA ILE A 112 -13.46 17.44 -3.41
C ILE A 112 -14.49 17.79 -4.48
N GLN A 113 -14.08 17.87 -5.75
CA GLN A 113 -14.97 18.19 -6.87
C GLN A 113 -16.01 17.12 -7.14
N GLU A 114 -15.63 15.84 -7.00
CA GLU A 114 -16.52 14.70 -7.23
C GLU A 114 -17.46 14.44 -6.04
N ASP A 115 -17.19 15.04 -4.86
CA ASP A 115 -17.93 14.88 -3.59
C ASP A 115 -18.31 13.42 -3.30
N SER A 116 -17.40 12.52 -3.65
CA SER A 116 -17.64 11.08 -3.59
C SER A 116 -17.18 10.53 -2.24
N PRO A 117 -17.98 9.70 -1.54
CA PRO A 117 -17.52 9.02 -0.33
C PRO A 117 -16.49 7.92 -0.62
N GLU A 118 -16.36 7.51 -1.89
CA GLU A 118 -15.43 6.46 -2.31
C GLU A 118 -13.98 6.98 -2.35
N PRO A 119 -13.00 6.15 -1.99
CA PRO A 119 -11.60 6.53 -2.11
C PRO A 119 -11.22 6.72 -3.58
N LEU A 120 -10.48 7.79 -3.87
CA LEU A 120 -9.86 8.01 -5.16
C LEU A 120 -8.43 7.48 -5.12
N ILE A 121 -8.06 6.65 -6.11
CA ILE A 121 -6.73 6.05 -6.22
C ILE A 121 -6.05 6.57 -7.49
N MET A 122 -4.79 6.96 -7.35
CA MET A 122 -3.90 7.36 -8.44
C MET A 122 -2.60 6.57 -8.32
N GLU A 123 -2.11 6.04 -9.44
CA GLU A 123 -0.78 5.46 -9.52
C GLU A 123 0.15 6.47 -10.21
N TYR A 124 1.24 6.81 -9.53
CA TYR A 124 2.27 7.74 -9.97
C TYR A 124 3.53 6.94 -10.29
N GLN A 125 4.00 7.02 -11.53
CA GLN A 125 5.23 6.38 -11.96
C GLN A 125 6.17 7.41 -12.60
N GLU A 126 7.33 7.60 -11.99
CA GLU A 126 8.40 8.44 -12.53
C GLU A 126 9.76 7.80 -12.25
N GLN A 127 10.54 7.57 -13.31
CA GLN A 127 11.84 6.87 -13.24
C GLN A 127 11.75 5.52 -12.51
N GLU A 128 12.41 5.39 -11.36
CA GLU A 128 12.43 4.20 -10.50
C GLU A 128 11.40 4.27 -9.36
N GLN A 129 10.61 5.33 -9.29
CA GLN A 129 9.58 5.49 -8.27
C GLN A 129 8.23 5.04 -8.82
N PHE A 130 7.61 4.12 -8.10
CA PHE A 130 6.22 3.72 -8.34
C PHE A 130 5.45 3.89 -7.04
N LEU A 131 4.65 4.95 -6.99
CA LEU A 131 3.89 5.33 -5.81
C LEU A 131 2.40 5.17 -6.08
N ARG A 132 1.67 4.65 -5.10
CA ARG A 132 0.21 4.65 -5.12
C ARG A 132 -0.30 5.66 -4.11
N LEU A 133 -1.09 6.61 -4.59
CA LEU A 133 -1.75 7.63 -3.80
C LEU A 133 -3.23 7.25 -3.66
N GLN A 134 -3.75 7.28 -2.45
CA GLN A 134 -5.16 7.06 -2.17
C GLN A 134 -5.69 8.19 -1.28
N ALA A 135 -6.74 8.88 -1.74
CA ALA A 135 -7.42 9.89 -0.94
C ALA A 135 -8.84 9.44 -0.61
N ARG A 136 -9.32 9.76 0.61
CA ARG A 136 -10.72 9.57 1.00
C ARG A 136 -11.17 10.61 2.01
N TRP A 137 -12.46 10.86 2.09
CA TRP A 137 -13.03 11.62 3.21
C TRP A 137 -12.93 10.84 4.52
N MET A 138 -12.66 11.56 5.61
CA MET A 138 -12.79 11.05 6.96
C MET A 138 -14.11 11.51 7.56
N ASN A 139 -14.91 10.53 7.97
CA ASN A 139 -16.13 10.78 8.74
C ASN A 139 -15.75 10.90 10.22
N LEU A 140 -15.22 12.05 10.60
CA LEU A 140 -15.04 12.42 12.00
C LEU A 140 -16.19 13.35 12.40
N SER A 141 -16.59 13.31 13.67
CA SER A 141 -17.56 14.25 14.25
C SER A 141 -16.96 15.65 14.43
N THR A 142 -16.16 16.10 13.45
CA THR A 142 -15.51 17.40 13.41
C THR A 142 -16.35 18.36 12.56
N PRO A 143 -16.36 19.66 12.90
CA PRO A 143 -17.11 20.65 12.13
C PRO A 143 -16.56 20.87 10.72
N GLN A 144 -15.30 20.48 10.47
CA GLN A 144 -14.66 20.58 9.16
C GLN A 144 -14.40 19.18 8.60
N PRO A 145 -14.70 18.95 7.30
CA PRO A 145 -14.42 17.68 6.65
C PRO A 145 -12.90 17.55 6.42
N LEU A 146 -12.36 16.40 6.79
CA LEU A 146 -10.95 16.09 6.65
C LEU A 146 -10.74 15.02 5.58
N LEU A 147 -9.60 15.10 4.91
CA LEU A 147 -9.16 14.16 3.90
C LEU A 147 -8.04 13.31 4.48
N LEU A 148 -8.13 11.99 4.31
CA LEU A 148 -7.02 11.06 4.55
C LEU A 148 -6.36 10.75 3.22
N VAL A 149 -5.04 10.96 3.16
CA VAL A 149 -4.20 10.57 2.04
C VAL A 149 -3.24 9.47 2.52
N LEU A 150 -3.27 8.34 1.84
CA LEU A 150 -2.33 7.24 2.00
C LEU A 150 -1.38 7.24 0.80
N ILE A 151 -0.09 7.12 1.09
CA ILE A 151 0.99 7.11 0.11
C ILE A 151 1.75 5.80 0.28
N GLU A 152 1.76 4.98 -0.75
CA GLU A 152 2.43 3.67 -0.76
C GLU A 152 3.62 3.71 -1.72
N ASP A 153 4.78 3.22 -1.27
CA ASP A 153 5.89 2.86 -2.16
C ASP A 153 5.69 1.42 -2.64
N CYS A 154 5.24 1.26 -3.88
CA CYS A 154 4.90 -0.06 -4.42
C CYS A 154 6.14 -0.95 -4.62
N HIS A 155 7.33 -0.37 -4.79
CA HIS A 155 8.57 -1.15 -4.87
C HIS A 155 8.97 -1.69 -3.51
N GLU A 156 8.88 -0.87 -2.46
CA GLU A 156 9.14 -1.30 -1.09
C GLU A 156 8.10 -2.33 -0.62
N SER A 157 6.81 -2.10 -0.87
CA SER A 157 5.74 -3.08 -0.62
C SER A 157 6.05 -4.42 -1.30
N MET A 158 6.45 -4.40 -2.57
CA MET A 158 6.79 -5.62 -3.30
C MET A 158 8.03 -6.31 -2.73
N ARG A 159 9.08 -5.58 -2.32
CA ARG A 159 10.26 -6.17 -1.67
C ARG A 159 9.90 -6.83 -0.34
N ASN A 160 9.04 -6.21 0.46
CA ASN A 160 8.57 -6.76 1.73
C ASN A 160 7.74 -8.04 1.51
N GLU A 161 6.82 -8.04 0.54
CA GLU A 161 6.10 -9.25 0.14
C GLU A 161 7.07 -10.38 -0.27
N LEU A 162 8.12 -10.04 -1.01
CA LEU A 162 9.06 -11.02 -1.50
C LEU A 162 9.99 -11.58 -0.43
N ALA A 163 10.37 -10.79 0.56
CA ALA A 163 11.09 -11.28 1.73
C ALA A 163 10.25 -12.32 2.50
N ILE A 164 8.95 -12.03 2.67
CA ILE A 164 8.01 -12.98 3.29
C ILE A 164 7.87 -14.23 2.43
N GLU A 165 7.77 -14.09 1.10
CA GLU A 165 7.69 -15.25 0.20
C GLU A 165 9.00 -16.06 0.15
N GLN A 166 10.16 -15.42 0.23
CA GLN A 166 11.46 -16.07 0.27
C GLN A 166 11.55 -17.01 1.47
N ASP A 167 11.23 -16.50 2.67
CA ASP A 167 11.19 -17.28 3.90
C ASP A 167 10.11 -18.37 3.83
N LYS A 168 8.89 -17.99 3.44
CA LYS A 168 7.76 -18.91 3.35
C LYS A 168 8.00 -20.09 2.42
N TYR A 169 8.69 -19.88 1.30
CA TYR A 169 8.93 -20.91 0.27
C TYR A 169 10.34 -21.47 0.28
N ASP A 170 11.16 -21.09 1.26
CA ASP A 170 12.57 -21.46 1.37
C ASP A 170 13.31 -21.24 0.03
N LEU A 171 13.11 -20.06 -0.57
CA LEU A 171 13.78 -19.70 -1.81
C LEU A 171 15.24 -19.35 -1.52
N THR A 172 16.15 -19.86 -2.35
CA THR A 172 17.55 -19.41 -2.31
C THR A 172 17.64 -17.94 -2.71
N ASP A 173 18.69 -17.24 -2.32
CA ASP A 173 18.90 -15.82 -2.69
C ASP A 173 18.78 -15.61 -4.21
N ARG A 174 19.32 -16.56 -4.99
CA ARG A 174 19.24 -16.51 -6.46
C ARG A 174 17.83 -16.73 -6.99
N GLU A 175 17.06 -17.60 -6.35
CA GLU A 175 15.65 -17.80 -6.70
C GLU A 175 14.80 -16.59 -6.31
N ALA A 176 15.07 -15.96 -5.15
CA ALA A 176 14.39 -14.74 -4.71
C ALA A 176 14.64 -13.57 -5.67
N GLU A 177 15.88 -13.41 -6.15
CA GLU A 177 16.24 -12.37 -7.13
C GLU A 177 15.52 -12.57 -8.48
N ILE A 178 15.51 -13.81 -9.00
CA ILE A 178 14.76 -14.14 -10.21
C ILE A 178 13.25 -13.93 -9.98
N TRP A 179 12.74 -14.29 -8.81
CA TRP A 179 11.33 -14.13 -8.45
C TRP A 179 10.91 -12.66 -8.37
N PHE A 180 11.77 -11.78 -7.85
CA PHE A 180 11.58 -10.34 -7.85
C PHE A 180 11.45 -9.78 -9.28
N LEU A 181 12.33 -10.17 -10.19
CA LEU A 181 12.29 -9.72 -11.59
C LEU A 181 11.05 -10.26 -12.34
N LEU A 182 10.63 -11.49 -12.04
CA LEU A 182 9.39 -12.05 -12.59
C LEU A 182 8.14 -11.29 -12.14
N ARG A 183 8.08 -10.85 -10.87
CA ARG A 183 6.96 -10.06 -10.34
C ARG A 183 6.87 -8.69 -11.01
N GLN A 184 8.02 -8.12 -11.36
CA GLN A 184 8.16 -6.91 -12.18
C GLN A 184 7.88 -7.13 -13.68
N LYS A 185 7.47 -8.34 -14.10
CA LYS A 185 7.12 -8.66 -15.49
C LYS A 185 8.30 -8.63 -16.47
N TYR A 186 9.53 -8.72 -16.01
CA TYR A 186 10.68 -8.86 -16.93
C TYR A 186 10.59 -10.18 -17.71
N PRO A 187 10.80 -10.17 -19.03
CA PRO A 187 10.87 -11.38 -19.82
C PRO A 187 12.15 -12.15 -19.48
N TYR A 188 12.15 -13.46 -19.71
CA TYR A 188 13.27 -14.33 -19.29
C TYR A 188 14.61 -13.95 -19.96
N GLN A 189 14.56 -13.35 -21.15
CA GLN A 189 15.74 -12.85 -21.87
C GLN A 189 16.38 -11.68 -21.11
N ASP A 190 15.58 -10.74 -20.63
CA ASP A 190 16.06 -9.60 -19.87
C ASP A 190 16.58 -10.05 -18.51
N ILE A 191 15.91 -10.99 -17.85
CA ILE A 191 16.41 -11.59 -16.59
C ILE A 191 17.77 -12.26 -16.82
N SER A 192 17.92 -13.00 -17.91
CA SER A 192 19.17 -13.67 -18.29
C SER A 192 20.30 -12.66 -18.50
N ALA A 193 20.02 -11.55 -19.19
CA ALA A 193 20.98 -10.48 -19.42
C ALA A 193 21.33 -9.72 -18.12
N LEU A 194 20.33 -9.30 -17.34
CA LEU A 194 20.49 -8.56 -16.09
C LEU A 194 21.31 -9.33 -15.07
N LEU A 195 21.05 -10.63 -14.96
CA LEU A 195 21.67 -11.49 -13.97
C LEU A 195 22.93 -12.20 -14.49
N ASN A 196 23.35 -11.91 -15.74
CA ASN A 196 24.48 -12.51 -16.42
C ASN A 196 24.53 -14.05 -16.32
N ILE A 197 23.40 -14.70 -16.59
CA ILE A 197 23.24 -16.17 -16.59
C ILE A 197 22.54 -16.62 -17.87
N SER A 198 22.65 -17.90 -18.22
CA SER A 198 21.98 -18.42 -19.42
C SER A 198 20.45 -18.40 -19.29
N LEU A 199 19.76 -18.24 -20.42
CA LEU A 199 18.30 -18.35 -20.49
C LEU A 199 17.77 -19.70 -19.95
N ASN A 200 18.54 -20.77 -20.12
CA ASN A 200 18.21 -22.09 -19.58
C ASN A 200 18.31 -22.11 -18.05
N THR A 201 19.31 -21.44 -17.48
CA THR A 201 19.46 -21.30 -16.03
C THR A 201 18.27 -20.55 -15.43
N VAL A 202 17.85 -19.44 -16.07
CA VAL A 202 16.62 -18.71 -15.66
C VAL A 202 15.43 -19.66 -15.64
N LYS A 203 15.15 -20.36 -16.74
CA LYS A 203 14.02 -21.32 -16.83
C LYS A 203 14.08 -22.39 -15.74
N THR A 204 15.27 -22.91 -15.42
CA THR A 204 15.47 -23.90 -14.35
C THR A 204 15.12 -23.32 -12.98
N HIS A 205 15.61 -22.13 -12.63
CA HIS A 205 15.24 -21.47 -11.38
C HIS A 205 13.73 -21.19 -11.31
N VAL A 206 13.12 -20.68 -12.39
CA VAL A 206 11.67 -20.46 -12.45
C VAL A 206 10.90 -21.75 -12.16
N LYS A 207 11.31 -22.87 -12.77
CA LYS A 207 10.70 -24.18 -12.52
C LYS A 207 10.83 -24.58 -11.04
N ASN A 208 11.99 -24.39 -10.43
CA ASN A 208 12.24 -24.72 -9.03
C ASN A 208 11.39 -23.86 -8.09
N ILE A 209 11.30 -22.55 -8.33
CA ILE A 209 10.43 -21.62 -7.57
C ILE A 209 8.99 -22.12 -7.58
N TYR A 210 8.43 -22.42 -8.75
CA TYR A 210 7.06 -22.93 -8.84
C TYR A 210 6.88 -24.30 -8.17
N ALA A 211 7.90 -25.17 -8.22
CA ALA A 211 7.87 -26.45 -7.52
C ALA A 211 7.82 -26.27 -6.00
N LYS A 212 8.69 -25.42 -5.43
CA LYS A 212 8.71 -25.09 -3.99
C LYS A 212 7.36 -24.53 -3.52
N ARG A 213 6.82 -23.55 -4.27
CA ARG A 213 5.49 -22.96 -3.99
C ARG A 213 4.36 -23.99 -4.02
N LYS A 214 4.40 -24.93 -4.97
CA LYS A 214 3.37 -25.98 -5.09
C LYS A 214 3.46 -27.02 -3.97
N ASN A 215 4.66 -27.38 -3.52
CA ASN A 215 4.84 -28.40 -2.48
C ASN A 215 4.28 -27.93 -1.14
N LEU A 216 4.59 -26.71 -0.72
CA LEU A 216 4.03 -26.13 0.52
C LEU A 216 2.50 -25.96 0.48
N ALA A 217 1.94 -25.64 -0.69
CA ALA A 217 0.49 -25.59 -0.87
C ALA A 217 -0.18 -26.97 -0.73
N LYS A 218 0.55 -28.07 -1.01
CA LYS A 218 0.07 -29.44 -0.79
C LYS A 218 0.18 -29.85 0.68
N GLU A 219 1.28 -29.52 1.35
CA GLU A 219 1.48 -29.82 2.77
C GLU A 219 0.43 -29.15 3.66
N ARG A 220 0.04 -27.91 3.34
CA ARG A 220 -1.06 -27.21 4.02
C ARG A 220 -2.46 -27.83 3.79
N LYS A 221 -2.66 -28.59 2.72
CA LYS A 221 -3.94 -29.28 2.44
C LYS A 221 -4.10 -30.60 3.22
N ILE A 222 -3.05 -31.09 3.88
CA ILE A 222 -3.06 -32.40 4.57
C ILE A 222 -3.57 -32.30 6.02
N TRP A 223 -3.81 -31.10 6.56
CA TRP A 223 -4.16 -30.90 7.98
C TRP A 223 -5.64 -30.63 8.30
N TYR A 224 -6.58 -31.01 7.44
CA TYR A 224 -8.01 -31.12 7.82
C TYR A 224 -8.62 -32.41 7.24
N SER A 225 -8.22 -33.55 7.80
CA SER A 225 -9.04 -34.77 7.74
C SER A 225 -8.66 -35.73 8.87
N ARG A 226 -9.27 -35.53 10.04
CA ARG A 226 -9.88 -36.59 10.85
C ARG A 226 -10.69 -35.99 11.99
#